data_AF-A0AA88GW97-F1
#
_entry.id   AF-A0AA88GW97-F1
#
_cell.length_a   1.000
_cell.length_b   1.000
_cell.length_c   1.000
_cell.angle_alpha   90.00
_cell.angle_beta   90.00
_cell.angle_gamma   90.00
#
_symmetry.space_group_name_H-M   'P 1'
#
loop_
_entity.id
_entity.type
_entity.pdbx_description
1 polymer ?
#
loop_
_entity_poly.entity_id
_entity_poly.type
_entity_poly.pdbx_seq_one_letter_code
_entity_poly.pdbx_strand_id
1 'polypeptide(L)'
;MKKHNDIMKEKLQLNRDYYDIVVRLRSDVFFENRVDLLNFKVDENTLYTPLIYNWGGVNDQVSFGSVKVMDSMSQLFFEIEKIKDDTKAMFHPETFLHKLIVQRQHKIENVPISYRLIRNLQFESPSDDVREPFDEYDYS
;
A
#
# COMPACT_ATOMS: atom_id res chain seq x y z
N MET A 1 -3.76 -10.69 15.38
CA MET A 1 -4.38 -11.29 14.16
C MET A 1 -3.27 -11.72 13.24
N LYS A 2 -3.26 -12.97 12.73
CA LYS A 2 -2.27 -13.41 11.73
C LYS A 2 -2.56 -12.71 10.39
N LYS A 3 -1.53 -12.27 9.68
CA LYS A 3 -1.70 -11.64 8.36
C LYS A 3 -1.98 -12.70 7.30
N HIS A 4 -2.70 -12.34 6.23
CA HIS A 4 -3.06 -13.30 5.18
C HIS A 4 -1.83 -13.94 4.52
N ASN A 5 -0.77 -13.17 4.27
CA ASN A 5 0.50 -13.71 3.75
C ASN A 5 1.03 -14.84 4.65
N ASP A 6 1.02 -14.67 5.97
CA ASP A 6 1.49 -15.69 6.92
C ASP A 6 0.59 -16.92 6.91
N ILE A 7 -0.73 -16.73 6.86
CA ILE A 7 -1.71 -17.81 6.77
C ILE A 7 -1.48 -18.65 5.51
N MET A 8 -1.27 -18.00 4.36
CA MET A 8 -1.05 -18.69 3.09
C MET A 8 0.30 -19.39 3.02
N LYS A 9 1.35 -18.79 3.59
CA LYS A 9 2.66 -19.44 3.73
C LYS A 9 2.57 -20.72 4.54
N GLU A 10 1.86 -20.69 5.66
CA GLU A 10 1.64 -21.85 6.53
C GLU A 10 0.81 -22.93 5.80
N LYS A 11 -0.33 -22.53 5.20
CA LYS A 11 -1.24 -23.43 4.48
C LYS A 11 -0.58 -24.15 3.30
N LEU A 12 0.31 -23.46 2.58
CA LEU A 12 0.99 -23.96 1.37
C LEU A 12 2.43 -24.42 1.61
N GLN A 13 2.91 -24.40 2.86
CA GLN A 13 4.28 -24.78 3.25
C GLN A 13 5.37 -24.05 2.46
N LEU A 14 5.18 -22.74 2.24
CA LEU A 14 6.11 -21.92 1.47
C LEU A 14 7.32 -21.49 2.32
N ASN A 15 8.51 -21.56 1.74
CA ASN A 15 9.74 -21.02 2.31
C ASN A 15 9.98 -19.53 1.94
N ARG A 16 9.05 -18.92 1.21
CA ARG A 16 9.05 -17.54 0.75
C ARG A 16 7.70 -16.89 1.00
N ASP A 17 7.60 -15.59 0.79
CA ASP A 17 6.31 -14.91 0.85
C ASP A 17 5.32 -15.43 -0.20
N TYR A 18 4.04 -15.43 0.15
CA TYR A 18 2.97 -15.87 -0.74
C TYR A 18 2.75 -14.86 -1.88
N TYR A 19 2.85 -13.57 -1.57
CA TYR A 19 2.78 -12.50 -2.56
C TYR A 19 4.18 -12.07 -3.00
N ASP A 20 4.44 -12.09 -4.30
CA ASP A 20 5.68 -11.54 -4.87
C ASP A 20 5.69 -10.00 -4.82
N ILE A 21 4.52 -9.38 -5.01
CA ILE A 21 4.32 -7.92 -4.99
C ILE A 21 3.02 -7.62 -4.24
N VAL A 22 3.07 -6.61 -3.37
CA VAL A 22 1.89 -6.05 -2.71
C VAL A 22 1.72 -4.60 -3.15
N VAL A 23 0.50 -4.24 -3.56
CA VAL A 23 0.14 -2.91 -4.04
C VAL A 23 -0.78 -2.25 -3.02
N ARG A 24 -0.42 -1.03 -2.60
CA ARG A 24 -1.27 -0.13 -1.81
C ARG A 24 -1.82 0.95 -2.75
N LEU A 25 -3.14 1.05 -2.79
CA LEU A 25 -3.84 1.95 -3.69
C LEU A 25 -4.99 2.63 -2.95
N ARG A 26 -5.14 3.94 -3.10
CA ARG A 26 -6.34 4.65 -2.67
C ARG A 26 -7.48 4.34 -3.64
N SER A 27 -8.68 4.09 -3.11
CA SER A 27 -9.82 3.59 -3.89
C SER A 27 -10.33 4.56 -4.98
N ASP A 28 -9.97 5.83 -4.89
CA ASP A 28 -10.33 6.88 -5.84
C ASP A 28 -9.22 7.19 -6.87
N VAL A 29 -8.20 6.33 -6.99
CA VAL A 29 -7.14 6.46 -7.99
C VAL A 29 -7.54 5.82 -9.32
N PHE A 30 -7.29 6.53 -10.42
CA PHE A 30 -7.39 6.03 -11.78
C PHE A 30 -6.08 6.19 -12.53
N PHE A 31 -5.46 5.07 -12.93
CA PHE A 31 -4.23 5.08 -13.71
C PHE A 31 -4.48 5.62 -15.12
N GLU A 32 -3.63 6.54 -15.57
CA GLU A 32 -3.71 7.11 -16.92
C GLU A 32 -3.04 6.20 -17.96
N ASN A 33 -2.12 5.36 -17.51
CA ASN A 33 -1.39 4.40 -18.33
C ASN A 33 -1.42 3.02 -17.67
N ARG A 34 -1.29 1.97 -18.48
CA ARG A 34 -1.12 0.60 -17.96
C ARG A 34 0.17 0.52 -17.13
N VAL A 35 0.04 0.09 -15.88
CA VAL A 35 1.18 -0.28 -15.03
C VAL A 35 1.46 -1.76 -15.26
N ASP A 36 2.56 -2.08 -15.95
CA ASP A 36 2.96 -3.47 -16.21
C ASP A 36 3.99 -3.93 -15.16
N LEU A 37 3.56 -4.86 -14.30
CA LEU A 37 4.40 -5.44 -13.24
C LEU A 37 4.78 -6.89 -13.53
N LEU A 38 4.43 -7.46 -14.69
CA LEU A 38 4.57 -8.91 -14.95
C LEU A 38 6.01 -9.42 -14.79
N ASN A 39 6.98 -8.62 -15.23
CA ASN A 39 8.41 -8.95 -15.12
C ASN A 39 9.14 -8.05 -14.12
N PHE A 40 8.39 -7.27 -13.33
CA PHE A 40 8.98 -6.34 -12.38
C PHE A 40 9.52 -7.11 -11.18
N LYS A 41 10.82 -6.98 -10.93
CA LYS A 41 11.46 -7.59 -9.76
C LYS A 41 11.55 -6.58 -8.64
N VAL A 42 10.76 -6.81 -7.60
CA VAL A 42 10.79 -5.99 -6.39
C VAL A 42 12.02 -6.32 -5.56
N ASP A 43 12.78 -5.29 -5.16
CA ASP A 43 13.77 -5.41 -4.08
C ASP A 43 13.03 -5.50 -2.73
N GLU A 44 13.40 -6.47 -1.91
CA GLU A 44 12.79 -6.77 -0.62
C GLU A 44 12.74 -5.55 0.32
N ASN A 45 13.65 -4.59 0.16
CA ASN A 45 13.78 -3.41 1.03
C ASN A 45 13.47 -2.07 0.34
N THR A 46 12.81 -2.10 -0.82
CA THR A 46 12.52 -0.89 -1.60
C THR A 46 11.02 -0.63 -1.71
N LEU A 47 10.65 0.61 -1.42
CA LEU A 47 9.33 1.18 -1.68
C LEU A 47 9.31 1.83 -3.06
N TYR A 48 8.47 1.31 -3.95
CA TYR A 48 8.24 1.91 -5.27
C TYR A 48 7.00 2.79 -5.21
N THR A 49 7.15 4.03 -5.68
CA THR A 49 6.11 5.07 -5.55
C THR A 49 6.22 6.06 -6.70
N PRO A 50 5.15 6.75 -7.13
CA PRO A 50 5.26 7.78 -8.15
C PRO A 50 5.87 9.08 -7.59
N LEU A 51 6.51 9.85 -8.48
CA LEU A 51 7.08 11.17 -8.14
C LEU A 51 6.01 12.27 -7.99
N ILE A 52 4.78 12.04 -8.44
CA ILE A 52 3.68 13.01 -8.35
C ILE A 52 3.01 12.96 -6.97
N TYR A 53 2.35 14.06 -6.56
CA TYR A 53 1.56 14.15 -5.32
C TYR A 53 2.28 13.74 -4.01
N ASN A 54 3.61 13.91 -3.95
CA ASN A 54 4.41 13.54 -2.79
C ASN A 54 4.60 14.67 -1.76
N TRP A 55 4.32 15.93 -2.13
CA TRP A 55 4.34 17.13 -1.26
C TRP A 55 5.58 17.25 -0.34
N GLY A 56 6.75 16.84 -0.84
CA GLY A 56 8.01 16.87 -0.08
C GLY A 56 8.27 15.65 0.81
N GLY A 57 7.37 14.66 0.81
CA GLY A 57 7.52 13.35 1.43
C GLY A 57 7.43 12.22 0.39
N VAL A 58 6.62 11.20 0.71
CA VAL A 58 6.37 10.03 -0.14
C VAL A 58 4.90 10.01 -0.50
N ASN A 59 4.58 9.69 -1.75
CA ASN A 59 3.20 9.54 -2.19
C ASN A 59 2.49 8.45 -1.37
N ASP A 60 1.40 8.84 -0.72
CA ASP A 60 0.64 7.97 0.18
C ASP A 60 -0.58 7.31 -0.50
N GLN A 61 -0.78 7.59 -1.78
CA GLN A 61 -1.96 7.20 -2.57
C GLN A 61 -1.70 5.97 -3.44
N VAL A 62 -0.48 5.85 -3.97
CA VAL A 62 -0.03 4.74 -4.81
C VAL A 62 1.36 4.32 -4.38
N SER A 63 1.51 3.06 -4.01
CA SER A 63 2.82 2.48 -3.77
C SER A 63 2.78 0.96 -3.89
N PHE A 64 3.93 0.35 -4.16
CA PHE A 64 4.05 -1.10 -4.15
C PHE A 64 5.45 -1.52 -3.71
N GLY A 65 5.58 -2.79 -3.35
CA GLY A 65 6.83 -3.38 -2.89
C GLY A 65 6.62 -4.77 -2.33
N SER A 66 7.59 -5.23 -1.55
CA SER A 66 7.54 -6.54 -0.90
C SER A 66 6.51 -6.53 0.24
N VAL A 67 6.12 -7.72 0.71
CA VAL A 67 5.30 -7.85 1.92
C VAL A 67 5.95 -7.13 3.10
N LYS A 68 7.27 -7.25 3.25
CA LYS A 68 8.05 -6.58 4.30
C LYS A 68 7.91 -5.06 4.28
N VAL A 69 8.07 -4.42 3.12
CA VAL A 69 7.98 -2.95 3.01
C VAL A 69 6.53 -2.50 3.22
N MET A 70 5.56 -3.20 2.64
CA MET A 70 4.14 -2.85 2.82
C MET A 70 3.69 -3.04 4.27
N ASP A 71 4.19 -4.07 4.95
CA ASP A 71 3.95 -4.30 6.37
C ASP A 71 4.46 -3.16 7.23
N SER A 72 5.67 -2.67 6.95
CA SER A 72 6.22 -1.48 7.60
C SER A 72 5.36 -0.25 7.34
N MET A 73 4.92 -0.02 6.10
CA MET A 73 4.04 1.11 5.78
C MET A 73 2.72 1.07 6.53
N SER A 74 2.11 -0.12 6.65
CA SER A 74 0.85 -0.30 7.38
C SER A 74 0.96 0.02 8.87
N GLN A 75 2.18 0.06 9.44
CA GLN A 75 2.38 0.49 10.83
C GLN A 75 2.18 1.99 11.04
N LEU A 76 2.15 2.80 9.97
CA LEU A 76 2.02 4.26 10.08
C LEU A 76 0.84 4.66 10.97
N PHE A 77 -0.32 4.03 10.80
CA PHE A 77 -1.50 4.34 11.60
C PHE A 77 -1.29 4.13 13.10
N PHE A 78 -0.57 3.07 13.48
CA PHE A 78 -0.29 2.74 14.88
C PHE A 78 0.85 3.58 15.48
N GLU A 79 1.74 4.10 14.64
CA GLU A 79 2.94 4.82 15.06
C GLU A 79 2.84 6.34 14.86
N ILE A 80 1.73 6.83 14.32
CA ILE A 80 1.59 8.24 13.92
C ILE A 80 1.77 9.20 15.09
N GLU A 81 1.30 8.87 16.29
CA GLU A 81 1.45 9.72 17.48
C GLU A 81 2.92 9.84 17.88
N LYS A 82 3.64 8.72 17.92
CA LYS A 82 5.08 8.69 18.21
C LYS A 82 5.86 9.47 17.16
N ILE A 83 5.55 9.26 15.88
CA ILE A 83 6.21 9.97 14.77
C ILE A 83 5.95 11.47 14.91
N LYS A 84 4.71 11.88 15.18
CA LYS A 84 4.31 13.28 15.40
C LYS A 84 5.08 13.90 16.56
N ASP A 85 5.17 13.26 17.72
CA ASP A 85 5.86 13.82 18.87
C ASP A 85 7.37 14.01 18.60
N ASP A 86 7.97 13.10 17.83
CA ASP A 86 9.35 13.19 17.36
C ASP A 86 9.57 14.25 16.25
N THR A 87 8.52 14.87 15.70
CA THR A 87 8.64 15.91 14.66
C THR A 87 7.78 17.12 14.99
N LYS A 88 8.41 18.28 15.13
CA LYS A 88 7.69 19.58 15.08
C LYS A 88 7.10 19.89 13.69
N ALA A 89 6.89 18.88 12.85
CA ALA A 89 6.50 19.00 11.45
C ALA A 89 4.99 19.21 11.32
N MET A 90 4.60 19.84 10.21
CA MET A 90 3.21 20.03 9.81
C MET A 90 2.56 18.67 9.49
N PHE A 91 1.27 18.54 9.82
CA PHE A 91 0.51 17.30 9.65
C PHE A 91 0.22 16.99 8.18
N HIS A 92 1.13 16.27 7.53
CA HIS A 92 0.93 15.73 6.18
C HIS A 92 1.20 14.22 6.17
N PRO A 93 0.24 13.39 5.71
CA PRO A 93 0.41 11.94 5.60
C PRO A 93 1.69 11.54 4.87
N GLU A 94 2.03 12.25 3.80
CA GLU A 94 3.21 12.02 2.96
C GLU A 94 4.51 12.19 3.75
N THR A 95 4.55 13.18 4.64
CA THR A 95 5.72 13.47 5.50
C THR A 95 5.89 12.41 6.58
N PHE A 96 4.80 11.99 7.23
CA PHE A 96 4.87 10.94 8.24
C PHE A 96 5.26 9.60 7.62
N LEU A 97 4.70 9.28 6.46
CA LEU A 97 5.05 8.08 5.72
C LEU A 97 6.54 8.09 5.33
N HIS A 98 7.04 9.19 4.77
CA HIS A 98 8.46 9.33 4.45
C HIS A 98 9.34 9.09 5.68
N LYS A 99 9.01 9.71 6.83
CA LYS A 99 9.78 9.54 8.06
C LYS A 99 9.78 8.09 8.56
N LEU A 100 8.63 7.42 8.53
CA LEU A 100 8.54 6.00 8.88
C LEU A 100 9.43 5.15 7.99
N ILE A 101 9.37 5.33 6.67
CA ILE A 101 10.17 4.59 5.69
C ILE A 101 11.66 4.78 5.93
N VAL A 102 12.10 6.02 6.18
CA VAL A 102 13.51 6.33 6.49
C VAL A 102 13.93 5.73 7.84
N GLN A 103 13.09 5.82 8.88
CA GLN A 103 13.37 5.20 10.19
C GLN A 103 13.52 3.68 10.10
N ARG A 104 12.78 3.05 9.18
CA ARG A 104 12.85 1.60 8.90
C ARG A 104 13.97 1.22 7.93
N GLN A 105 14.78 2.19 7.48
CA GLN A 105 15.89 2.00 6.55
C GLN A 105 15.46 1.37 5.21
N HIS A 106 14.22 1.61 4.80
CA HIS A 106 13.74 1.22 3.47
C HIS A 106 14.22 2.25 2.43
N LYS A 107 14.54 1.78 1.24
CA LYS A 107 14.84 2.66 0.09
C LYS A 107 13.54 3.15 -0.52
N ILE A 108 13.56 4.34 -1.11
CA ILE A 108 12.44 4.88 -1.90
C ILE A 108 12.92 5.01 -3.33
N GLU A 109 12.17 4.40 -4.25
CA GLU A 109 12.43 4.49 -5.69
C GLU A 109 11.20 5.07 -6.40
N ASN A 110 11.43 6.16 -7.13
CA ASN A 110 10.39 6.79 -7.91
C ASN A 110 10.21 6.09 -9.25
N VAL A 111 9.01 5.63 -9.54
CA VAL A 111 8.66 4.96 -10.80
C VAL A 111 7.70 5.83 -11.63
N PRO A 112 7.75 5.76 -12.97
CA PRO A 112 6.94 6.59 -13.86
C PRO A 112 5.49 6.06 -13.91
N ILE A 113 4.73 6.33 -12.85
CA ILE A 113 3.30 6.01 -12.77
C ILE A 113 2.50 7.31 -12.79
N SER A 114 1.68 7.47 -13.82
CA SER A 114 0.73 8.57 -13.94
C SER A 114 -0.67 8.11 -13.56
N TYR A 115 -1.34 8.88 -12.72
CA TYR A 115 -2.70 8.63 -12.31
C TYR A 115 -3.39 9.95 -11.94
N ARG A 116 -4.71 9.91 -11.90
CA ARG A 116 -5.56 11.02 -11.43
C ARG A 116 -6.49 10.54 -10.32
N LEU A 117 -6.94 11.49 -9.52
CA LEU A 117 -7.93 11.25 -8.48
C LEU A 117 -9.34 11.45 -9.04
N ILE A 118 -10.18 10.41 -8.96
CA ILE A 118 -11.59 10.53 -9.29
C ILE A 118 -12.30 11.16 -8.09
N ARG A 119 -12.78 12.38 -8.27
CA ARG A 119 -13.59 13.08 -7.26
C ARG A 119 -15.07 12.78 -7.49
N ASN A 120 -15.86 12.88 -6.42
CA ASN A 120 -17.32 12.72 -6.45
C ASN A 120 -17.78 11.35 -6.97
N LEU A 121 -17.06 10.29 -6.61
CA LEU A 121 -17.53 8.92 -6.84
C LEU A 121 -18.86 8.71 -6.11
N GLN A 122 -19.90 8.40 -6.87
CA GLN A 122 -21.16 7.91 -6.34
C GLN A 122 -21.11 6.39 -6.40
N PHE A 123 -21.22 5.75 -5.24
CA PHE A 123 -21.35 4.31 -5.16
C PHE A 123 -22.83 3.98 -5.14
N GLU A 124 -23.33 3.42 -6.23
CA GLU A 124 -24.64 2.79 -6.23
C GLU A 124 -24.47 1.38 -5.68
N SER A 125 -24.97 1.13 -4.46
CA SER A 125 -25.07 -0.24 -3.97
C SER A 125 -26.27 -0.90 -4.67
N PRO A 126 -26.12 -2.04 -5.36
CA PRO A 126 -27.25 -2.75 -5.95
C PRO A 126 -28.27 -3.26 -4.91
N SER A 127 -27.92 -3.26 -3.63
CA SER A 127 -28.73 -3.73 -2.50
C SER A 127 -28.32 -3.04 -1.19
N ASP A 128 -29.26 -2.84 -0.26
CA ASP A 128 -28.94 -2.40 1.12
C ASP A 128 -28.19 -3.48 1.94
N ASP A 129 -28.06 -4.68 1.39
CA ASP A 129 -27.31 -5.78 2.02
C ASP A 129 -25.80 -5.49 1.97
N VAL A 130 -25.23 -5.24 3.15
CA VAL A 130 -23.78 -5.23 3.38
C VAL A 130 -23.27 -6.65 3.13
N ARG A 131 -22.60 -6.87 2.00
CA ARG A 131 -21.90 -8.13 1.74
C ARG A 131 -20.59 -8.16 2.51
N GLU A 132 -20.40 -9.20 3.32
CA GLU A 132 -19.14 -9.40 4.03
C GLU A 132 -18.04 -9.79 3.02
N PRO A 133 -16.81 -9.28 3.15
CA PRO A 133 -15.76 -9.39 2.13
C PRO A 133 -15.21 -10.82 1.89
N PHE A 134 -15.81 -11.84 2.50
CA PHE A 134 -15.37 -13.24 2.46
C PHE A 134 -16.51 -14.25 2.39
N ASP A 135 -17.72 -13.86 1.97
CA ASP A 135 -18.77 -14.84 1.71
C ASP A 135 -18.24 -15.88 0.72
N GLU A 136 -18.13 -17.13 1.19
CA GLU A 136 -17.55 -18.23 0.45
C GLU A 136 -18.32 -18.41 -0.85
N TYR A 137 -17.62 -18.29 -1.99
CA TYR A 137 -18.19 -18.68 -3.27
C TYR A 137 -18.37 -20.20 -3.24
N ASP A 138 -19.61 -20.63 -3.00
CA ASP A 138 -20.03 -21.99 -3.26
C ASP A 138 -20.08 -22.13 -4.79
N TYR A 139 -18.96 -22.56 -5.38
CA TYR A 139 -18.91 -22.93 -6.80
C TYR A 139 -19.58 -24.29 -6.97
N SER A 140 -20.91 -24.30 -6.92
CA SER A 140 -21.75 -25.42 -7.38
C SER A 140 -21.87 -25.46 -8.89
#